data_AF-A0A724XGZ5-F1
#
_entry.id   AF-A0A724XGZ5-F1
#
_cell.length_a   1.000
_cell.length_b   1.000
_cell.length_c   1.000
_cell.angle_alpha   90.00
_cell.angle_beta   90.00
_cell.angle_gamma   90.00
#
_symmetry.space_group_name_H-M   'P 1'
#
loop_
_entity.id
_entity.type
_entity.pdbx_description
1 polymer ?
#
loop_
_entity_poly.entity_id
_entity_poly.type
_entity_poly.pdbx_seq_one_letter_code
_entity_poly.pdbx_strand_id
1 'polypeptide(L)'
;SVEFLDMLTCLDVDQLSGQVISVGSSVLHTGRSESGRFIRQVGVDGNDYSLVETDSCAALRWDLLSVWANAGKDENEFYNLVQAFTTQAFALDMLRIGFNGKSRAKTTDPEANPNGEDVNIGWHERMKTLLGGNQIMTDPVVLDAAGDYKSLDAMASDLINAKIPAQFRNDPRLVVLVGADLVAAE
;
A
#
# COMPACT_ATOMS: atom_id res chain seq x y z
N SER A 1 -1.75 -9.07 -7.51
CA SER A 1 -3.04 -9.80 -7.46
C SER A 1 -3.97 -9.03 -6.53
N VAL A 2 -5.30 -9.04 -6.78
CA VAL A 2 -6.29 -8.41 -5.88
C VAL A 2 -6.25 -9.02 -4.48
N GLU A 3 -5.83 -10.28 -4.36
CA GLU A 3 -5.58 -10.98 -3.09
C GLU A 3 -4.61 -10.25 -2.15
N PHE A 4 -3.76 -9.35 -2.69
CA PHE A 4 -2.90 -8.52 -1.85
C PHE A 4 -3.70 -7.56 -0.96
N LEU A 5 -4.91 -7.14 -1.37
CA LEU A 5 -5.78 -6.34 -0.51
C LEU A 5 -6.21 -7.10 0.75
N ASP A 6 -6.37 -8.43 0.68
CA ASP A 6 -6.73 -9.24 1.86
C ASP A 6 -5.60 -9.31 2.89
N MET A 7 -4.36 -9.01 2.47
CA MET A 7 -3.20 -8.88 3.36
C MET A 7 -3.10 -7.47 3.98
N LEU A 8 -3.90 -6.51 3.52
CA LEU A 8 -3.92 -5.14 4.00
C LEU A 8 -5.08 -4.91 4.97
N THR A 9 -4.91 -3.95 5.87
CA THR A 9 -5.97 -3.53 6.79
C THR A 9 -6.76 -2.39 6.15
N CYS A 10 -7.98 -2.69 5.69
CA CYS A 10 -8.95 -1.71 5.22
C CYS A 10 -10.02 -1.50 6.30
N LEU A 11 -10.11 -0.29 6.86
CA LEU A 11 -11.02 0.03 7.97
C LEU A 11 -11.90 1.22 7.60
N ASP A 12 -13.19 1.10 7.91
CA ASP A 12 -14.10 2.22 7.92
C ASP A 12 -13.85 3.08 9.16
N VAL A 13 -13.88 4.39 8.98
CA VAL A 13 -13.70 5.38 10.05
C VAL A 13 -14.78 6.45 9.96
N ASP A 14 -15.24 6.93 11.12
CA ASP A 14 -16.32 7.92 11.18
C ASP A 14 -15.84 9.36 10.91
N GLN A 15 -14.53 9.62 11.01
CA GLN A 15 -13.95 10.95 10.90
C GLN A 15 -13.14 11.08 9.62
N LEU A 16 -13.17 12.26 8.99
CA LEU A 16 -12.37 12.54 7.79
C LEU A 16 -10.89 12.75 8.08
N SER A 17 -10.53 13.02 9.33
CA SER A 17 -9.14 13.13 9.75
C SER A 17 -8.99 12.70 11.20
N GLY A 18 -7.81 12.19 11.54
CA GLY A 18 -7.54 11.72 12.89
C GLY A 18 -6.17 11.08 13.04
N GLN A 19 -5.94 10.49 14.21
CA GLN A 19 -4.76 9.66 14.47
C GLN A 19 -5.06 8.21 14.10
N VAL A 20 -4.07 7.54 13.51
CA VAL A 20 -4.13 6.12 13.20
C VAL A 20 -3.91 5.34 14.49
N ILE A 21 -4.80 4.37 14.74
CA ILE A 21 -4.64 3.44 15.86
C ILE A 21 -3.57 2.42 15.48
N SER A 22 -2.38 2.54 16.08
CA SER A 22 -1.33 1.54 15.90
C SER A 22 -1.61 0.32 16.77
N VAL A 23 -2.04 -0.78 16.15
CA VAL A 23 -2.17 -2.07 16.82
C VAL A 23 -0.82 -2.77 16.79
N GLY A 24 -0.23 -3.04 17.96
CA GLY A 24 1.01 -3.82 18.07
C GLY A 24 2.27 -3.05 18.44
N SER A 25 2.18 -2.10 19.37
CA SER A 25 3.35 -1.42 19.93
C SER A 25 4.40 -2.44 20.42
N SER A 26 5.62 -2.35 19.87
CA SER A 26 6.71 -3.31 20.11
C SER A 26 7.60 -2.96 21.28
N VAL A 27 7.15 -2.03 22.13
CA VAL A 27 7.86 -1.71 23.36
C VAL A 27 7.52 -2.72 24.44
N LEU A 28 8.46 -2.89 25.36
CA LEU A 28 8.28 -3.77 26.50
C LEU A 28 7.14 -3.23 27.39
N HIS A 29 6.02 -3.95 27.41
CA HIS A 29 4.87 -3.65 28.29
C HIS A 29 4.97 -4.33 29.66
N THR A 30 6.05 -5.08 29.90
CA THR A 30 6.26 -5.85 31.14
C THR A 30 7.49 -5.35 31.88
N GLY A 31 7.33 -4.95 33.13
CA GLY A 31 8.44 -4.48 33.96
C GLY A 31 8.10 -4.53 35.45
N ARG A 32 9.04 -4.08 36.28
CA ARG A 32 8.87 -3.94 37.74
C ARG A 32 9.01 -2.47 38.11
N SER A 33 8.30 -2.04 39.15
CA SER A 33 8.45 -0.71 39.76
C SER A 33 8.46 -0.88 41.28
N GLU A 34 9.40 -0.20 41.94
CA GLU A 34 9.56 -0.25 43.40
C GLU A 34 8.45 0.51 44.13
N SER A 35 7.91 1.56 43.49
CA SER A 35 6.94 2.49 44.06
C SER A 35 5.51 2.31 43.52
N GLY A 36 5.21 1.23 42.78
CA GLY A 36 3.86 0.97 42.27
C GLY A 36 3.77 -0.07 41.17
N ARG A 37 2.68 -0.03 40.39
CA ARG A 37 2.49 -0.91 39.23
C ARG A 37 3.30 -0.37 38.05
N PHE A 38 4.05 -1.24 37.38
CA PHE A 38 4.62 -0.91 36.07
C PHE A 38 3.47 -0.69 35.08
N ILE A 39 3.32 0.54 34.60
CA ILE A 39 2.29 0.93 33.64
C ILE A 39 2.99 1.57 32.46
N ARG A 40 2.68 1.10 31.26
CA ARG A 40 3.05 1.74 30.01
C ARG A 40 1.78 2.14 29.28
N GLN A 41 1.66 3.42 28.94
CA GLN A 41 0.55 3.88 28.12
C GLN A 41 0.77 3.44 26.67
N VAL A 42 -0.31 2.95 26.05
CA VAL A 42 -0.36 2.72 24.61
C VAL A 42 -0.79 4.05 23.98
N GLY A 43 0.11 4.67 23.23
CA GLY A 43 -0.18 5.89 22.48
C GLY A 43 -0.76 5.58 21.10
N VAL A 44 -1.47 6.55 20.54
CA VAL A 44 -1.91 6.58 19.12
C VAL A 44 -1.10 7.60 18.33
N ASP A 45 0.14 7.83 18.73
CA ASP A 45 1.01 8.87 18.20
C ASP A 45 1.81 8.42 16.96
N GLY A 46 2.15 9.39 16.11
CA GLY A 46 3.13 9.22 15.03
C GLY A 46 2.55 8.90 13.66
N ASN A 47 1.25 8.66 13.53
CA ASN A 47 0.59 8.55 12.23
C ASN A 47 -0.78 9.21 12.25
N ASP A 48 -0.98 10.15 11.34
CA ASP A 48 -2.25 10.80 11.07
C ASP A 48 -2.85 10.30 9.75
N TYR A 49 -4.16 10.43 9.61
CA TYR A 49 -4.83 10.23 8.33
C TYR A 49 -5.69 11.44 8.00
N SER A 50 -5.81 11.70 6.70
CA SER A 50 -6.74 12.67 6.14
C SER A 50 -7.36 12.04 4.91
N LEU A 51 -8.66 11.86 4.93
CA LEU A 51 -9.46 11.30 3.85
C LEU A 51 -9.98 12.41 2.96
N VAL A 52 -10.07 12.11 1.67
CA VAL A 52 -10.71 12.96 0.66
C VAL A 52 -11.63 12.08 -0.16
N GLU A 53 -12.65 12.70 -0.74
CA GLU A 53 -13.53 12.01 -1.68
C GLU A 53 -12.72 11.55 -2.90
N THR A 54 -12.99 10.33 -3.36
CA THR A 54 -12.35 9.73 -4.53
C THR A 54 -13.37 8.79 -5.16
N ASP A 55 -13.78 9.11 -6.38
CA ASP A 55 -14.81 8.36 -7.08
C ASP A 55 -14.20 7.30 -8.00
N SER A 56 -14.87 6.16 -8.12
CA SER A 56 -14.57 5.12 -9.09
C SER A 56 -15.82 4.83 -9.92
N CYS A 57 -15.70 4.94 -11.24
CA CYS A 57 -16.82 4.76 -12.15
C CYS A 57 -16.37 4.04 -13.42
N ALA A 58 -17.20 3.11 -13.89
CA ALA A 58 -17.04 2.49 -15.19
C ALA A 58 -18.28 2.78 -16.04
N ALA A 59 -18.09 3.33 -17.23
CA ALA A 59 -19.15 3.61 -18.18
C ALA A 59 -19.10 2.60 -19.33
N LEU A 60 -20.23 1.94 -19.59
CA LEU A 60 -20.40 1.04 -20.74
C LEU A 60 -21.25 1.73 -21.79
N ARG A 61 -20.81 1.68 -23.04
CA ARG A 61 -21.61 2.17 -24.17
C ARG A 61 -22.83 1.26 -24.40
N TRP A 62 -23.91 1.84 -24.90
CA TRP A 62 -25.17 1.13 -25.15
C TRP A 62 -25.03 -0.06 -26.11
N ASP A 63 -24.23 0.09 -27.17
CA ASP A 63 -23.96 -0.95 -28.15
C ASP A 63 -23.22 -2.14 -27.51
N LEU A 64 -22.19 -1.86 -26.69
CA LEU A 64 -21.46 -2.88 -25.95
C LEU A 64 -22.35 -3.60 -24.94
N LEU A 65 -23.17 -2.84 -24.20
CA LEU A 65 -24.15 -3.36 -23.25
C LEU A 65 -25.12 -4.32 -23.95
N SER A 66 -25.64 -3.93 -25.11
CA SER A 66 -26.61 -4.73 -25.87
C SER A 66 -25.99 -6.03 -26.39
N VAL A 67 -24.74 -6.01 -26.87
CA VAL A 67 -24.05 -7.22 -27.33
C VAL A 67 -23.82 -8.17 -26.17
N TRP A 68 -23.32 -7.67 -25.03
CA TRP A 68 -23.01 -8.51 -23.88
C TRP A 68 -24.27 -9.07 -23.21
N ALA A 69 -25.35 -8.30 -23.13
CA ALA A 69 -26.63 -8.78 -22.61
C ALA A 69 -27.21 -9.92 -23.45
N ASN A 70 -26.99 -9.93 -24.77
CA ASN A 70 -27.46 -10.98 -25.67
C ASN A 70 -26.47 -12.16 -25.82
N ALA A 71 -25.22 -12.01 -25.37
CA ALA A 71 -24.19 -13.05 -25.44
C ALA A 71 -24.20 -13.98 -24.21
N GLY A 72 -24.85 -13.58 -23.12
CA GLY A 72 -25.03 -14.40 -21.92
C GLY A 72 -25.92 -15.61 -22.17
N LYS A 73 -25.62 -16.71 -21.50
CA LYS A 73 -26.41 -17.95 -21.52
C LYS A 73 -27.58 -17.90 -20.54
N ASP A 74 -27.47 -17.06 -19.51
CA ASP A 74 -28.51 -16.82 -18.51
C ASP A 74 -28.71 -15.31 -18.26
N GLU A 75 -29.85 -14.95 -17.65
CA GLU A 75 -30.25 -13.55 -17.41
C GLU A 75 -29.31 -12.77 -16.46
N ASN A 76 -28.50 -13.47 -15.64
CA ASN A 76 -27.67 -12.86 -14.60
C ASN A 76 -26.16 -12.87 -14.92
N GLU A 77 -25.71 -13.67 -15.88
CA GLU A 77 -24.31 -13.89 -16.24
C GLU A 77 -23.64 -12.58 -16.64
N PHE A 78 -24.34 -11.77 -17.44
CA PHE A 78 -23.89 -10.44 -17.83
C PHE A 78 -23.62 -9.53 -16.62
N TYR A 79 -24.59 -9.43 -15.70
CA TYR A 79 -24.46 -8.60 -14.51
C TYR A 79 -23.32 -9.06 -13.61
N ASN A 80 -23.18 -10.38 -13.41
CA ASN A 80 -22.11 -10.98 -12.62
C ASN A 80 -20.73 -10.68 -13.22
N LEU A 81 -20.58 -10.78 -14.54
CA LEU A 81 -19.32 -10.50 -15.23
C LEU A 81 -18.94 -9.03 -15.14
N VAL A 82 -19.89 -8.11 -15.35
CA VAL A 82 -19.64 -6.66 -15.23
C VAL A 82 -19.27 -6.30 -13.78
N GLN A 83 -19.97 -6.85 -12.81
CA GLN A 83 -19.67 -6.63 -11.39
C GLN A 83 -18.29 -7.17 -11.01
N ALA A 84 -17.94 -8.39 -11.44
CA ALA A 84 -16.64 -8.98 -11.18
C ALA A 84 -15.51 -8.15 -11.81
N PHE A 85 -15.68 -7.75 -13.07
CA PHE A 85 -14.72 -6.91 -13.78
C PHE A 85 -14.51 -5.56 -13.09
N THR A 86 -15.60 -4.84 -12.78
CA THR A 86 -15.54 -3.51 -12.15
C THR A 86 -14.93 -3.56 -10.76
N THR A 87 -15.34 -4.53 -9.94
CA THR A 87 -14.78 -4.74 -8.59
C THR A 87 -13.28 -5.03 -8.66
N GLN A 88 -12.85 -5.89 -9.58
CA GLN A 88 -11.44 -6.22 -9.78
C GLN A 88 -10.65 -4.99 -10.28
N ALA A 89 -11.19 -4.24 -11.23
CA ALA A 89 -10.54 -3.04 -11.76
C ALA A 89 -10.30 -2.01 -10.65
N PHE A 90 -11.33 -1.68 -9.87
CA PHE A 90 -11.23 -0.70 -8.79
C PHE A 90 -10.26 -1.16 -7.69
N ALA A 91 -10.28 -2.44 -7.35
CA ALA A 91 -9.32 -3.03 -6.41
C ALA A 91 -7.86 -2.90 -6.90
N LEU A 92 -7.62 -3.13 -8.19
CA LEU A 92 -6.29 -2.95 -8.77
C LEU A 92 -5.88 -1.48 -8.83
N ASP A 93 -6.81 -0.57 -9.08
CA ASP A 93 -6.54 0.87 -9.07
C ASP A 93 -6.18 1.37 -7.67
N MET A 94 -6.87 0.90 -6.63
CA MET A 94 -6.51 1.18 -5.24
C MET A 94 -5.06 0.79 -4.93
N LEU A 95 -4.62 -0.39 -5.37
CA LEU A 95 -3.23 -0.83 -5.22
C LEU A 95 -2.27 0.01 -6.05
N ARG A 96 -2.62 0.30 -7.31
CA ARG A 96 -1.79 1.09 -8.23
C ARG A 96 -1.52 2.48 -7.64
N ILE A 97 -2.57 3.15 -7.18
CA ILE A 97 -2.49 4.46 -6.52
C ILE A 97 -1.74 4.33 -5.18
N GLY A 98 -1.99 3.28 -4.40
CA GLY A 98 -1.30 3.03 -3.14
C GLY A 98 0.23 2.99 -3.28
N PHE A 99 0.75 2.38 -4.35
CA PHE A 99 2.20 2.31 -4.59
C PHE A 99 2.79 3.54 -5.31
N ASN A 100 2.02 4.20 -6.19
CA ASN A 100 2.54 5.24 -7.09
C ASN A 100 2.06 6.66 -6.78
N GLY A 101 1.03 6.81 -5.95
CA GLY A 101 0.39 8.08 -5.64
C GLY A 101 1.34 9.11 -5.01
N LYS A 102 1.34 10.34 -5.54
CA LYS A 102 2.25 11.44 -5.15
C LYS A 102 1.52 12.69 -4.67
N SER A 103 0.33 12.97 -5.21
CA SER A 103 -0.41 14.19 -4.89
C SER A 103 -1.91 13.94 -4.88
N ARG A 104 -2.66 14.97 -4.45
CA ARG A 104 -4.13 14.99 -4.47
C ARG A 104 -4.56 16.16 -5.34
N ALA A 105 -4.68 15.93 -6.64
CA ALA A 105 -5.15 16.95 -7.57
C ALA A 105 -6.67 17.14 -7.43
N LYS A 106 -7.16 18.36 -7.70
CA LYS A 106 -8.60 18.62 -7.77
C LYS A 106 -9.27 17.97 -8.98
N THR A 107 -8.48 17.74 -10.02
CA THR A 107 -8.90 17.09 -11.27
C THR A 107 -7.70 16.28 -11.74
N THR A 108 -7.91 14.98 -11.90
CA THR A 108 -6.85 14.03 -12.25
C THR A 108 -6.72 13.88 -13.76
N ASP A 109 -5.50 13.67 -14.24
CA ASP A 109 -5.17 13.47 -15.65
C ASP A 109 -4.54 12.08 -15.86
N PRO A 110 -5.31 11.10 -16.38
CA PRO A 110 -4.79 9.74 -16.59
C PRO A 110 -3.79 9.63 -17.74
N GLU A 111 -3.70 10.60 -18.65
CA GLU A 111 -2.68 10.59 -19.72
C GLU A 111 -1.33 11.07 -19.17
N ALA A 112 -1.34 12.12 -18.35
CA ALA A 112 -0.14 12.63 -17.68
C ALA A 112 0.30 11.75 -16.50
N ASN A 113 -0.65 11.10 -15.82
CA ASN A 113 -0.43 10.28 -14.61
C ASN A 113 -1.06 8.88 -14.78
N PRO A 114 -0.48 8.02 -15.65
CA PRO A 114 -1.06 6.72 -16.01
C PRO A 114 -1.14 5.73 -14.84
N ASN A 115 -0.41 5.96 -13.73
CA ASN A 115 -0.47 5.15 -12.53
C ASN A 115 -1.33 5.77 -11.41
N GLY A 116 -2.05 6.85 -11.71
CA GLY A 116 -2.84 7.57 -10.70
C GLY A 116 -1.97 8.34 -9.71
N GLU A 117 -0.80 8.83 -10.17
CA GLU A 117 0.15 9.61 -9.36
C GLU A 117 -0.48 10.88 -8.75
N ASP A 118 -1.56 11.40 -9.31
CA ASP A 118 -2.26 12.61 -8.89
C ASP A 118 -3.60 12.37 -8.17
N VAL A 119 -3.99 11.10 -7.98
CA VAL A 119 -5.26 10.75 -7.34
C VAL A 119 -5.17 10.89 -5.83
N ASN A 120 -4.20 10.23 -5.20
CA ASN A 120 -3.98 10.26 -3.76
C ASN A 120 -2.50 10.12 -3.39
N ILE A 121 -2.18 10.39 -2.12
CA ILE A 121 -0.83 10.15 -1.57
C ILE A 121 -0.68 8.66 -1.25
N GLY A 122 0.27 7.99 -1.89
CA GLY A 122 0.58 6.58 -1.68
C GLY A 122 1.55 6.31 -0.52
N TRP A 123 1.81 5.03 -0.25
CA TRP A 123 2.69 4.57 0.83
C TRP A 123 4.12 5.10 0.68
N HIS A 124 4.71 5.00 -0.51
CA HIS A 124 6.08 5.45 -0.74
C HIS A 124 6.23 6.96 -0.56
N GLU A 125 5.30 7.76 -1.12
CA GLU A 125 5.36 9.22 -0.97
C GLU A 125 5.18 9.63 0.51
N ARG A 126 4.26 8.98 1.22
CA ARG A 126 4.10 9.18 2.67
C ARG A 126 5.39 8.89 3.43
N MET A 127 6.09 7.81 3.13
CA MET A 127 7.34 7.44 3.80
C MET A 127 8.50 8.40 3.53
N LYS A 128 8.46 9.19 2.44
CA LYS A 128 9.48 10.24 2.18
C LYS A 128 9.39 11.39 3.19
N THR A 129 8.20 11.66 3.69
CA THR A 129 7.97 12.76 4.64
C THR A 129 8.02 12.28 6.09
N LEU A 130 7.59 11.04 6.33
CA LEU A 130 7.60 10.43 7.66
C LEU A 130 9.02 10.32 8.22
N LEU A 131 9.22 10.75 9.47
CA LEU A 131 10.51 10.73 10.16
C LEU A 131 11.65 11.37 9.34
N GLY A 132 11.36 12.41 8.56
CA GLY A 132 12.34 13.09 7.71
C GLY A 132 12.86 12.25 6.55
N GLY A 133 12.09 11.26 6.09
CA GLY A 133 12.47 10.38 4.98
C GLY A 133 13.41 9.25 5.40
N ASN A 134 13.64 9.06 6.70
CA ASN A 134 14.55 8.04 7.21
C ASN A 134 14.20 6.62 6.77
N GLN A 135 12.94 6.35 6.39
CA GLN A 135 12.47 5.04 5.93
C GLN A 135 12.72 4.77 4.45
N ILE A 136 13.26 5.75 3.70
CA ILE A 136 13.57 5.61 2.28
C ILE A 136 15.08 5.72 2.05
N MET A 137 15.57 4.97 1.06
CA MET A 137 16.92 5.12 0.52
C MET A 137 16.79 5.85 -0.81
N THR A 138 17.46 7.01 -0.91
CA THR A 138 17.45 7.84 -2.11
C THR A 138 18.72 7.69 -2.94
N ASP A 139 19.74 7.05 -2.37
CA ASP A 139 21.00 6.81 -3.06
C ASP A 139 20.76 5.81 -4.20
N PRO A 140 21.26 6.09 -5.41
CA PRO A 140 21.17 5.15 -6.51
C PRO A 140 21.98 3.89 -6.17
N VAL A 141 21.36 2.73 -6.41
CA VAL A 141 21.97 1.42 -6.17
C VAL A 141 21.96 0.59 -7.45
N VAL A 142 23.02 -0.17 -7.68
CA VAL A 142 23.18 -1.04 -8.85
C VAL A 142 23.20 -2.51 -8.42
N LEU A 143 22.29 -3.29 -8.99
CA LEU A 143 22.27 -4.76 -8.88
C LEU A 143 23.06 -5.35 -10.06
N ASP A 144 24.27 -5.82 -9.79
CA ASP A 144 25.15 -6.48 -10.78
C ASP A 144 26.29 -7.22 -10.03
N ALA A 145 26.97 -8.15 -10.69
CA ALA A 145 28.13 -8.85 -10.16
C ALA A 145 29.26 -7.89 -9.69
N ALA A 146 29.39 -6.74 -10.37
CA ALA A 146 30.30 -5.65 -10.01
C ALA A 146 29.59 -4.40 -9.45
N GLY A 147 28.27 -4.47 -9.22
CA GLY A 147 27.46 -3.38 -8.66
C GLY A 147 27.57 -3.27 -7.14
N ASP A 148 26.71 -2.44 -6.55
CA ASP A 148 26.62 -2.27 -5.09
C ASP A 148 26.13 -3.55 -4.39
N TYR A 149 25.25 -4.29 -5.06
CA TYR A 149 24.71 -5.55 -4.57
C TYR A 149 24.83 -6.65 -5.63
N LYS A 150 25.22 -7.84 -5.16
CA LYS A 150 25.42 -9.03 -6.01
C LYS A 150 24.16 -9.88 -6.20
N SER A 151 23.18 -9.74 -5.33
CA SER A 151 21.92 -10.50 -5.35
C SER A 151 20.81 -9.74 -4.63
N LEU A 152 19.56 -10.13 -4.88
CA LEU A 152 18.39 -9.54 -4.23
C LEU A 152 18.38 -9.81 -2.72
N ASP A 153 18.84 -10.99 -2.31
CA ASP A 153 18.96 -11.34 -0.89
C ASP A 153 19.90 -10.39 -0.15
N ALA A 154 21.00 -9.96 -0.79
CA ALA A 154 21.93 -9.00 -0.20
C ALA A 154 21.29 -7.62 -0.03
N MET A 155 20.51 -7.16 -1.02
CA MET A 155 19.76 -5.91 -0.94
C MET A 155 18.71 -5.95 0.18
N ALA A 156 17.94 -7.04 0.25
CA ALA A 156 16.91 -7.23 1.25
C ALA A 156 17.52 -7.24 2.67
N SER A 157 18.63 -7.95 2.86
CA SER A 157 19.34 -8.01 4.13
C SER A 157 19.86 -6.64 4.57
N ASP A 158 20.44 -5.85 3.67
CA ASP A 158 20.92 -4.50 4.00
C ASP A 158 19.75 -3.58 4.39
N LEU A 159 18.67 -3.58 3.59
CA LEU A 159 17.47 -2.78 3.86
C LEU A 159 16.87 -3.09 5.24
N ILE A 160 16.75 -4.37 5.59
CA ILE A 160 16.25 -4.83 6.89
C ILE A 160 17.17 -4.34 8.02
N ASN A 161 18.49 -4.45 7.85
CA ASN A 161 19.43 -4.03 8.88
C ASN A 161 19.52 -2.51 9.05
N ALA A 162 19.37 -1.75 7.96
CA ALA A 162 19.49 -0.30 7.96
C ALA A 162 18.21 0.41 8.41
N LYS A 163 17.03 -0.06 7.98
CA LYS A 163 15.76 0.70 8.11
C LYS A 163 14.79 0.12 9.12
N ILE A 164 14.83 -1.18 9.37
CA ILE A 164 13.92 -1.85 10.31
C ILE A 164 14.50 -1.85 11.73
N PRO A 165 13.72 -1.44 12.76
CA PRO A 165 14.15 -1.53 14.15
C PRO A 165 14.51 -2.96 14.55
N ALA A 166 15.54 -3.12 15.39
CA ALA A 166 16.11 -4.42 15.75
C ALA A 166 15.08 -5.44 16.26
N GLN A 167 14.05 -4.99 16.97
CA GLN A 167 12.98 -5.86 17.47
C GLN A 167 12.13 -6.55 16.39
N PHE A 168 12.13 -6.04 15.15
CA PHE A 168 11.29 -6.55 14.05
C PHE A 168 12.07 -7.30 12.96
N ARG A 169 13.40 -7.24 12.98
CA ARG A 169 14.24 -7.80 11.89
C ARG A 169 14.11 -9.31 11.72
N ASN A 170 13.78 -10.01 12.80
CA ASN A 170 13.64 -11.47 12.84
C ASN A 170 12.18 -11.92 12.96
N ASP A 171 11.20 -11.02 12.73
CA ASP A 171 9.79 -11.42 12.76
C ASP A 171 9.50 -12.32 11.55
N PRO A 172 9.00 -13.57 11.75
CA PRO A 172 8.72 -14.48 10.63
C PRO A 172 7.61 -14.01 9.69
N ARG A 173 6.87 -12.96 10.07
CA ARG A 173 5.83 -12.34 9.24
C ARG A 173 6.37 -11.24 8.34
N LEU A 174 7.67 -10.93 8.42
CA LEU A 174 8.28 -9.92 7.57
C LEU A 174 8.27 -10.39 6.12
N VAL A 175 7.77 -9.54 5.23
CA VAL A 175 7.70 -9.79 3.78
C VAL A 175 8.47 -8.70 3.05
N VAL A 176 9.26 -9.09 2.06
CA VAL A 176 9.95 -8.18 1.15
C VAL A 176 9.19 -8.16 -0.17
N LEU A 177 8.75 -6.98 -0.59
CA LEU A 177 8.08 -6.76 -1.86
C LEU A 177 9.11 -6.25 -2.87
N VAL A 178 9.21 -6.92 -4.02
CA VAL A 178 10.17 -6.58 -5.07
C VAL A 178 9.44 -6.41 -6.40
N GLY A 179 9.84 -5.41 -7.18
CA GLY A 179 9.30 -5.19 -8.53
C GLY A 179 9.73 -6.29 -9.50
N ALA A 180 8.85 -6.63 -10.45
CA ALA A 180 9.09 -7.73 -11.40
C ALA A 180 10.37 -7.55 -12.22
N ASP A 181 10.70 -6.31 -12.60
CA ASP A 181 11.90 -6.01 -13.39
C ASP A 181 13.19 -6.30 -12.61
N LEU A 182 13.20 -6.08 -11.29
CA LEU A 182 14.37 -6.33 -10.45
C LEU A 182 14.57 -7.83 -10.21
N VAL A 183 13.47 -8.58 -10.10
CA VAL A 183 13.50 -10.06 -10.04
C VAL A 183 13.98 -10.65 -11.37
N ALA A 184 13.60 -10.06 -12.49
CA ALA A 184 14.06 -10.51 -13.81
C ALA A 184 15.53 -10.16 -14.10
N ALA A 185 16.10 -9.19 -13.37
CA ALA A 185 17.48 -8.73 -13.54
C ALA A 185 18.50 -9.51 -12.69
N GLU A 186 18.04 -10.34 -11.75
CA GLU A 186 18.88 -11.29 -10.99
C GLU A 186 19.30 -12.49 -11.85
#